data_AF-A0A9D2VPP9-F1
#
_entry.id   AF-A0A9D2VPP9-F1
#
_cell.length_a   1.000
_cell.length_b   1.000
_cell.length_c   1.000
_cell.angle_alpha   90.00
_cell.angle_beta   90.00
_cell.angle_gamma   90.00
#
_symmetry.space_group_name_H-M   'P 1'
#
loop_
_entity.id
_entity.type
_entity.pdbx_description
1 polymer ?
#
loop_
_entity_poly.entity_id
_entity_poly.type
_entity_poly.pdbx_seq_one_letter_code
_entity_poly.pdbx_strand_id
1 'polypeptide(L)' 'MEDIDILKKFDNAKLIDIVKNHQRYGYDDELRDSAICLLEERGWSREELQQFGYLTNQRKPKGSIKPIIETH' A
#
# COMPACT_ATOMS: atom_id res chain seq x y z
N MET A 1 17.17 13.61 -0.80
CA MET A 1 15.87 13.22 -1.38
C MET A 1 16.15 12.42 -2.64
N GLU A 2 16.79 11.26 -2.50
CA GLU A 2 17.29 10.44 -3.62
C GLU A 2 16.49 9.14 -3.72
N ASP A 3 16.03 8.64 -2.57
CA ASP A 3 15.21 7.43 -2.41
C ASP A 3 13.87 7.54 -3.16
N ILE A 4 13.25 8.72 -3.16
CA ILE A 4 11.97 8.96 -3.85
C ILE A 4 12.15 8.93 -5.38
N ASP A 5 13.28 9.41 -5.92
CA ASP A 5 13.54 9.36 -7.37
C ASP A 5 13.74 7.91 -7.84
N ILE A 6 14.38 7.09 -7.01
CA ILE A 6 14.51 5.64 -7.21
C ILE A 6 13.13 4.98 -7.17
N LEU A 7 12.26 5.36 -6.21
CA LEU A 7 10.89 4.84 -6.14
C LEU A 7 10.07 5.18 -7.38
N LYS A 8 10.22 6.38 -7.96
CA LYS A 8 9.52 6.79 -9.19
C LYS A 8 9.88 5.92 -10.39
N LYS A 9 11.10 5.38 -10.44
CA LYS A 9 11.55 4.44 -11.48
C LYS A 9 10.97 3.04 -11.34
N PHE A 10 10.38 2.71 -10.19
CA PHE A 10 9.79 1.40 -9.97
C PHE A 10 8.37 1.27 -10.53
N ASP A 11 8.06 0.07 -11.02
CA ASP A 11 6.71 -0.34 -11.36
C ASP A 11 5.83 -0.53 -10.12
N ASN A 12 4.52 -0.53 -10.34
CA ASN A 12 3.52 -0.72 -9.27
C ASN A 12 3.78 -2.00 -8.47
N ALA A 13 4.10 -3.11 -9.15
CA ALA A 13 4.42 -4.38 -8.49
C ALA A 13 5.64 -4.26 -7.57
N LYS A 14 6.64 -3.47 -7.96
CA LYS A 14 7.86 -3.28 -7.18
C LYS A 14 7.65 -2.32 -6.02
N LEU A 15 6.83 -1.28 -6.18
CA LEU A 15 6.37 -0.41 -5.10
C LEU A 15 5.58 -1.22 -4.05
N ILE A 16 4.68 -2.09 -4.48
CA ILE A 16 3.92 -3.00 -3.59
C ILE A 16 4.86 -3.94 -2.83
N ASP A 17 5.89 -4.50 -3.49
CA ASP A 17 6.90 -5.33 -2.82
C ASP A 17 7.62 -4.56 -1.72
N ILE A 18 8.00 -3.31 -1.97
CA ILE A 18 8.63 -2.43 -0.99
C ILE A 18 7.67 -2.14 0.16
N VAL A 19 6.42 -1.75 -0.11
CA VAL A 19 5.41 -1.47 0.94
C VAL A 19 5.21 -2.70 1.84
N LYS A 20 5.14 -3.89 1.24
CA LYS A 20 4.93 -5.16 1.97
C LYS A 20 6.17 -5.60 2.74
N ASN A 21 7.35 -5.53 2.12
CA ASN A 21 8.60 -6.05 2.67
C ASN A 21 9.51 -4.96 3.28
N HIS A 22 9.04 -3.72 3.46
CA HIS A 22 9.81 -2.60 4.03
C HIS A 22 10.55 -3.01 5.31
N GLN A 23 9.85 -3.64 6.26
CA GLN A 23 10.40 -4.14 7.51
C GLN A 23 11.49 -5.21 7.31
N ARG A 24 11.39 -6.03 6.26
CA ARG A 24 12.35 -7.10 5.97
C ARG A 24 13.63 -6.57 5.33
N TYR A 25 13.51 -5.49 4.56
CA TYR A 25 14.65 -4.78 4.00
C TYR A 25 15.27 -3.76 4.97
N GLY A 26 14.63 -3.50 6.11
CA GLY A 26 15.07 -2.47 7.07
C GLY A 26 14.79 -1.05 6.59
N TYR A 27 13.78 -0.87 5.73
CA TYR A 27 13.33 0.45 5.29
C TYR A 27 12.36 1.06 6.29
N ASP A 28 12.53 2.37 6.52
CA ASP A 28 11.65 3.18 7.36
C ASP A 28 10.22 3.29 6.81
N ASP A 29 9.29 3.57 7.71
CA ASP A 29 7.89 3.84 7.39
C ASP A 29 7.74 5.02 6.40
N GLU A 30 8.65 5.99 6.41
CA GLU A 30 8.69 7.10 5.44
C GLU A 30 8.87 6.61 3.99
N LEU A 31 9.69 5.58 3.79
CA LEU A 31 9.93 5.01 2.47
C LEU A 31 8.71 4.22 1.98
N ARG A 32 8.03 3.53 2.91
CA ARG A 32 6.75 2.89 2.66
C ARG A 32 5.67 3.91 2.31
N ASP A 33 5.55 5.01 3.06
CA ASP A 33 4.57 6.07 2.81
C ASP A 33 4.81 6.73 1.45
N SER A 34 6.07 6.99 1.12
CA SER A 34 6.48 7.48 -0.21
C SER A 34 6.06 6.54 -1.34
N ALA A 35 6.21 5.23 -1.15
CA ALA A 35 5.77 4.23 -2.13
C ALA A 35 4.24 4.14 -2.25
N ILE A 36 3.50 4.31 -1.14
CA ILE A 36 2.03 4.37 -1.13
C ILE A 36 1.55 5.62 -1.86
N CYS A 37 2.15 6.78 -1.60
CA CYS A 37 1.81 8.04 -2.28
C CYS A 37 1.98 7.93 -3.80
N LEU A 38 3.07 7.31 -4.27
CA LEU A 38 3.28 7.04 -5.70
C LEU A 38 2.27 6.06 -6.29
N LEU A 39 1.84 5.07 -5.51
CA LEU A 39 0.77 4.15 -5.90
C LEU A 39 -0.57 4.91 -6.02
N GLU A 40 -0.88 5.80 -5.08
CA GLU A 40 -2.06 6.68 -5.13
C GLU A 40 -2.06 7.59 -6.35
N GLU A 41 -0.93 8.22 -6.70
CA GLU A 41 -0.81 9.01 -7.93
C GLU A 41 -1.03 8.18 -9.21
N ARG A 42 -0.78 6.87 -9.15
CA ARG A 42 -0.99 5.93 -10.26
C ARG A 42 -2.38 5.27 -10.26
N GLY A 43 -3.26 5.66 -9.33
CA GLY A 43 -4.65 5.17 -9.24
C GLY A 43 -4.87 4.00 -8.27
N TRP A 44 -3.91 3.69 -7.40
CA TRP A 44 -4.07 2.69 -6.34
C TRP A 44 -4.45 3.36 -5.03
N SER A 45 -5.65 3.09 -4.51
CA SER A 45 -6.04 3.62 -3.20
C SER A 45 -5.34 2.88 -2.05
N ARG A 46 -4.98 3.61 -1.00
CA ARG A 46 -4.53 3.02 0.28
C ARG A 46 -5.49 1.93 0.81
N GLU A 47 -6.78 2.07 0.55
CA GLU A 47 -7.81 1.10 0.93
C GLU A 47 -7.66 -0.22 0.18
N GLU A 48 -7.35 -0.18 -1.12
CA GLU A 48 -7.05 -1.38 -1.92
C GLU A 48 -5.79 -2.04 -1.35
N LEU A 49 -4.72 -1.28 -1.13
CA LEU A 49 -3.48 -1.79 -0.55
C LEU A 49 -3.68 -2.41 0.85
N GLN A 50 -4.62 -1.87 1.63
CA GLN A 50 -5.02 -2.41 2.92
C GLN A 50 -5.87 -3.68 2.77
N GLN A 51 -6.80 -3.70 1.81
CA GLN A 51 -7.67 -4.83 1.52
C GLN A 51 -6.88 -6.05 1.00
N PHE A 52 -5.81 -5.81 0.22
CA PHE A 52 -4.86 -6.85 -0.21
C PHE A 52 -3.91 -7.31 0.91
N GLY A 53 -3.89 -6.64 2.06
CA GLY A 53 -3.00 -6.99 3.18
C GLY A 53 -1.54 -6.56 2.97
N TYR A 54 -1.28 -5.57 2.13
CA TYR A 54 0.07 -4.99 2.00
C TYR A 54 0.40 -4.04 3.16
N LEU A 55 -0.63 -3.42 3.74
CA LEU A 55 -0.51 -2.53 4.90
C LEU A 55 -0.71 -3.27 6.24
N THR A 56 -0.13 -4.47 6.38
CA THR A 56 -0.31 -5.36 7.55
C THR A 56 0.35 -4.82 8.83
N ASN A 57 -0.15 -3.70 9.35
CA ASN A 57 -0.16 -3.44 10.79
C ASN A 57 -1.22 -2.38 11.15
N GLN A 58 -2.50 -2.70 10.95
CA GLN A 58 -3.54 -2.14 11.81
C GLN A 58 -4.40 -3.29 12.29
N ARG A 59 -4.12 -3.77 13.51
CA ARG A 59 -5.14 -4.43 14.33
C ARG A 59 -6.31 -3.47 14.45
N LYS A 60 -7.31 -3.62 13.60
CA LYS A 60 -8.69 -3.20 13.88
C LYS A 60 -9.52 -4.49 13.95
N PRO A 61 -10.08 -4.84 15.12
CA PRO A 61 -10.94 -6.00 15.21
C PRO A 61 -12.27 -5.73 14.50
N LYS A 62 -12.71 -6.74 13.75
CA LYS A 62 -14.10 -7.07 13.39
C LYS A 62 -14.90 -6.07 12.53
N GLY A 63 -15.43 -6.64 11.44
CA GLY A 63 -16.80 -6.38 11.00
C GLY A 63 -16.98 -5.17 10.08
N SER A 64 -16.67 -5.34 8.81
CA SER A 64 -17.35 -4.61 7.72
C SER A 64 -17.25 -5.44 6.45
N ILE A 65 -18.01 -6.54 6.42
CA ILE A 65 -18.43 -7.14 5.16
C ILE A 65 -19.26 -6.06 4.46
N LYS A 66 -18.80 -5.61 3.28
CA LYS A 66 -19.56 -4.70 2.43
C LYS A 66 -20.89 -5.38 2.09
N PRO A 67 -22.07 -4.74 2.22
CA PRO A 67 -23.29 -5.31 1.70
C PRO A 67 -23.10 -5.47 0.18
N ILE A 68 -23.24 -6.70 -0.29
CA ILE A 68 -23.45 -6.97 -1.70
C ILE A 68 -24.66 -6.14 -2.14
N ILE A 69 -24.48 -5.34 -3.18
CA ILE A 69 -25.57 -4.64 -3.84
C ILE A 69 -26.58 -5.69 -4.35
N GLU A 70 -27.68 -5.86 -3.63
CA GLU A 70 -28.90 -6.45 -4.16
C GLU A 70 -29.63 -5.35 -4.92
N THR A 71 -29.39 -5.27 -6.23
CA THR A 71 -30.21 -4.50 -7.15
C THR A 71 -31.29 -5.44 -7.69
N HIS A 72 -32.52 -5.27 -7.20
CA HIS A 72 -33.73 -5.78 -7.83
C HIS A 72 -34.02 -5.03 -9.14
#